data_AF-A0A0R3CDY0-F1
#
_entry.id   AF-A0A0R3CDY0-F1
#
_cell.length_a   1.000
_cell.length_b   1.000
_cell.length_c   1.000
_cell.angle_alpha   90.00
_cell.angle_beta   90.00
_cell.angle_gamma   90.00
#
_symmetry.space_group_name_H-M   'P 1'
#
loop_
_entity.id
_entity.type
_entity.pdbx_description
1 polymer ?
#
loop_
_entity_poly.entity_id
_entity_poly.type
_entity_poly.pdbx_seq_one_letter_code
_entity_poly.pdbx_strand_id
1 'polypeptide(L)' 'MPNVSPGMVRPLRLALLYGHLIARGTRLYHPGGSQPVCSLSLAKQMVEAGLLCANGESFELTQEGRSFAG' A
#
# COMPACT_ATOMS: atom_id res chain seq x y z
N MET A 1 13.41 -4.13 12.07
CA MET A 1 12.15 -4.73 11.56
C MET A 1 11.14 -3.61 11.43
N PRO A 2 10.47 -3.44 10.29
CA PRO A 2 9.46 -2.41 10.12
C PRO A 2 8.35 -2.60 11.16
N ASN A 3 7.93 -1.49 11.78
CA ASN A 3 6.83 -1.51 12.74
C ASN A 3 5.50 -1.56 11.98
N VAL A 4 5.09 -2.77 11.58
CA VAL A 4 3.88 -2.98 10.79
C VAL A 4 2.66 -2.89 11.71
N SER A 5 1.86 -1.84 11.54
CA SER A 5 0.59 -1.71 12.26
C SER A 5 -0.49 -2.60 11.65
N PRO A 6 -1.50 -3.05 12.43
CA PRO A 6 -2.61 -3.86 11.90
C PRO A 6 -3.35 -3.20 10.73
N GLY A 7 -3.37 -1.86 10.68
CA GLY A 7 -3.99 -1.09 9.60
C GLY A 7 -3.26 -1.18 8.25
N MET A 8 -1.99 -1.63 8.23
CA MET A 8 -1.18 -1.75 7.01
C MET A 8 -1.41 -3.07 6.27
N VAL A 9 -1.86 -4.12 6.96
CA VAL A 9 -1.98 -5.47 6.38
C VAL A 9 -2.98 -5.51 5.21
N ARG A 10 -4.16 -4.89 5.37
CA ARG A 10 -5.19 -4.87 4.31
C ARG A 10 -4.69 -4.16 3.04
N PRO A 11 -4.09 -2.96 3.10
CA PRO A 11 -3.45 -2.33 1.95
C PRO A 11 -2.39 -3.19 1.27
N LEU A 12 -1.49 -3.81 2.03
CA LEU A 12 -0.43 -4.67 1.47
C LEU A 12 -1.03 -5.88 0.74
N ARG A 13 -2.08 -6.50 1.29
CA ARG A 13 -2.83 -7.59 0.63
C ARG A 13 -3.46 -7.15 -0.69
N LEU A 14 -4.06 -5.96 -0.73
CA LEU A 14 -4.67 -5.47 -1.96
C LEU A 14 -3.63 -5.06 -2.99
N ALA A 15 -2.50 -4.48 -2.58
CA ALA A 15 -1.35 -4.25 -3.45
C ALA A 15 -0.80 -5.56 -4.02
N LEU A 16 -0.73 -6.63 -3.20
CA LEU A 16 -0.34 -7.97 -3.67
C LEU A 16 -1.31 -8.52 -4.72
N LEU A 17 -2.62 -8.41 -4.45
CA LEU A 17 -3.67 -8.97 -5.29
C LEU A 17 -3.79 -8.25 -6.65
N TYR A 18 -3.71 -6.92 -6.65
CA TYR A 18 -3.91 -6.10 -7.86
C TYR A 18 -2.61 -5.62 -8.50
N GLY A 19 -1.45 -5.99 -7.94
CA GLY A 19 -0.11 -5.57 -8.38
C GLY A 19 0.32 -4.20 -7.87
N HIS A 20 -0.62 -3.24 -7.76
CA HIS A 20 -0.35 -1.91 -7.22
C HIS A 20 -1.62 -1.27 -6.64
N LEU A 21 -1.45 -0.17 -5.93
CA LEU A 21 -2.50 0.76 -5.53
C LEU A 21 -2.27 2.11 -6.21
N ILE A 22 -3.33 2.87 -6.43
CA ILE A 22 -3.33 4.16 -7.13
C ILE A 22 -3.76 5.24 -6.15
N ALA A 23 -2.95 6.28 -5.98
CA ALA A 23 -3.32 7.48 -5.26
C ALA A 23 -4.31 8.31 -6.07
N ARG A 24 -5.40 8.74 -5.42
CA ARG A 24 -6.34 9.73 -5.94
C ARG A 24 -6.65 10.71 -4.83
N GLY A 25 -6.07 11.91 -4.91
CA GLY A 25 -6.12 12.89 -3.83
C GLY A 25 -5.45 12.36 -2.56
N THR A 26 -6.18 12.31 -1.44
CA THR A 26 -5.64 11.92 -0.12
C THR A 26 -5.79 10.45 0.21
N ARG A 27 -6.21 9.61 -0.75
CA ARG A 27 -6.50 8.18 -0.53
C ARG A 27 -5.92 7.30 -1.64
N LEU A 28 -5.65 6.04 -1.30
CA LEU A 28 -5.25 5.00 -2.25
C LEU A 28 -6.43 4.09 -2.58
N TYR A 29 -6.44 3.57 -3.79
CA TYR A 29 -7.46 2.69 -4.35
C TYR A 29 -6.75 1.53 -5.04
N HIS A 30 -7.40 0.37 -5.14
CA HIS A 30 -6.93 -0.61 -6.11
C HIS A 30 -7.44 -0.23 -7.53
N PRO A 31 -6.78 -0.69 -8.60
CA PRO A 31 -7.26 -0.54 -9.97
C PRO A 31 -8.73 -1.00 -10.11
N GLY A 32 -9.55 -0.18 -10.76
CA GLY A 32 -10.99 -0.43 -10.93
C GLY A 32 -11.85 -0.25 -9.67
N GLY A 33 -11.25 0.01 -8.50
CA GLY A 33 -11.97 0.24 -7.25
C GLY A 33 -12.47 1.68 -7.09
N SER A 34 -13.64 1.82 -6.48
CA SER A 34 -14.20 3.09 -6.02
C SER A 34 -14.07 3.29 -4.50
N GLN A 35 -13.83 2.20 -3.76
CA GLN A 35 -13.64 2.26 -2.32
C GLN A 35 -12.17 2.47 -1.95
N PRO A 36 -11.89 3.38 -1.01
CA PRO A 36 -10.53 3.64 -0.58
C PRO A 36 -9.96 2.46 0.22
N VAL A 37 -8.71 2.13 -0.07
CA VAL A 37 -7.93 1.10 0.60
C VAL A 37 -7.31 1.63 1.89
N CYS A 38 -6.64 2.78 1.80
CA CYS A 38 -6.06 3.52 2.93
C CYS A 38 -5.89 5.01 2.58
N SER A 39 -5.48 5.82 3.56
CA SER A 39 -5.04 7.19 3.32
C SER A 39 -3.65 7.22 2.66
N LEU A 40 -3.38 8.30 1.94
CA LEU A 40 -2.05 8.59 1.40
C LEU A 40 -1.00 8.73 2.52
N SER A 41 -1.39 9.22 3.70
CA SER A 41 -0.49 9.29 4.86
C SER A 41 -0.03 7.90 5.32
N LEU A 42 -0.95 6.93 5.41
CA LEU A 42 -0.60 5.55 5.77
C LEU A 42 0.24 4.89 4.68
N ALA A 43 -0.02 5.20 3.41
CA ALA A 43 0.80 4.73 2.30
C ALA A 43 2.24 5.24 2.39
N LYS A 44 2.44 6.52 2.72
CA LYS A 44 3.77 7.10 2.92
C LYS A 44 4.51 6.44 4.09
N GLN A 45 3.82 6.14 5.19
CA GLN A 45 4.42 5.37 6.29
C GLN A 45 4.87 3.98 5.84
N MET A 46 4.10 3.30 4.98
CA MET A 46 4.50 2.01 4.41
C MET A 46 5.70 2.13 3.45
N VAL A 47 5.82 3.25 2.73
CA VAL A 47 7.00 3.54 1.89
C VAL A 47 8.24 3.81 2.75
N GLU A 48 8.12 4.63 3.79
CA GLU A 48 9.19 4.89 4.77
C GLU A 48 9.63 3.60 5.49
N ALA A 49 8.69 2.69 5.74
CA ALA A 49 8.95 1.37 6.31
C ALA A 49 9.47 0.34 5.30
N GLY A 50 9.69 0.69 4.03
CA GLY A 50 10.21 -0.22 3.00
C GLY A 50 9.22 -1.26 2.49
N LEU A 51 7.93 -1.16 2.85
CA LEU A 51 6.88 -2.14 2.49
C LEU A 51 6.24 -1.86 1.12
N LEU A 52 6.21 -0.58 0.72
CA LEU A 52 5.74 -0.14 -0.59
C LEU A 52 6.81 0.69 -1.30
N CYS A 53 6.77 0.67 -2.63
CA CYS A 53 7.51 1.58 -3.48
C CYS A 53 6.53 2.55 -4.15
N ALA A 54 6.80 3.85 -4.10
CA ALA A 54 5.99 4.85 -4.77
C ALA A 54 6.61 5.23 -6.13
N ASN A 55 5.80 5.15 -7.18
CA ASN A 55 6.15 5.58 -8.54
C ASN A 55 5.06 6.53 -9.06
N GLY A 56 5.25 7.83 -8.84
CA GLY A 56 4.23 8.84 -9.11
C GLY A 56 2.97 8.61 -8.28
N GLU A 57 1.86 8.28 -8.94
CA GLU A 57 0.59 7.96 -8.29
C GLU A 57 0.42 6.45 -8.00
N SER A 58 1.34 5.60 -8.46
CA SER A 58 1.29 4.16 -8.24
C SER A 58 2.09 3.76 -7.00
N PHE A 59 1.58 2.80 -6.23
CA PHE A 59 2.19 2.24 -5.04
C PHE A 59 2.26 0.72 -5.17
N GLU A 60 3.47 0.20 -5.34
CA GLU A 60 3.73 -1.22 -5.59
C GLU A 60 4.29 -1.90 -4.35
N LEU A 61 3.98 -3.19 -4.20
CA LEU A 61 4.45 -3.98 -3.06
C LEU A 61 5.92 -4.36 -3.23
N THR A 62 6.74 -4.10 -2.22
CA THR A 62 8.15 -4.54 -2.22
C THR A 62 8.27 -6.01 -1.83
N GLN A 63 9.47 -6.58 -1.99
CA GLN A 63 9.76 -7.93 -1.52
C GLN A 63 9.59 -8.06 0.00
N GLU A 64 9.94 -7.02 0.77
CA GLU A 64 9.74 -7.00 2.22
C GLU A 64 8.26 -6.91 2.56
N GLY A 65 7.50 -6.05 1.88
CA GLY A 65 6.05 -5.91 2.05
C GLY A 65 5.28 -7.21 1.83
N ARG A 66 5.73 -8.07 0.89
CA ARG A 66 5.13 -9.39 0.64
C ARG A 66 5.12 -10.29 1.87
N SER A 67 6.16 -10.25 2.69
CA SER A 67 6.26 -11.04 3.92
C SER A 67 5.21 -10.66 4.98
N PHE A 68 4.64 -9.44 4.88
CA PHE A 68 3.63 -8.92 5.79
C PHE A 68 2.22 -8.87 5.18
N ALA A 69 2.08 -9.24 3.90
CA ALA A 69 0.79 -9.35 3.23
C ALA A 69 0.08 -10.70 3.51
N GLY A 70 0.77 -11.67 4.13
CA GLY A 70 0.20 -12.97 4.55
C GLY A 70 -0.96 -12.84 5.52
#